data_AF-A0A7N0VFX7-F1
#
_entry.id   AF-A0A7N0VFX7-F1
#
_cell.length_a   1.000
_cell.length_b   1.000
_cell.length_c   1.000
_cell.angle_alpha   90.00
_cell.angle_beta   90.00
_cell.angle_gamma   90.00
#
_symmetry.space_group_name_H-M   'P 1'
#
loop_
_entity.id
_entity.type
_entity.pdbx_description
1 polymer ?
#
loop_
_entity_poly.entity_id
_entity_poly.type
_entity_poly.pdbx_seq_one_letter_code
_entity_poly.pdbx_strand_id
1 'polypeptide(L)'
;MDKIMKMVPDLNEQGMEDPESTLRPVAAYLRPKLNNLWKDRRRALFTENIEKISRMLDALQKKLDEAFLVIQLYEKALDLFEYDPPTSHLLRTAAAAIVDILLVDLDKHNRLKNGIKVEETGDLESAPLTPGDRTIAKTLPGSLLTKALTVVETLEGKVTVHPIVTIFLFEHE
;
A
#
# COMPACT_ATOMS: atom_id res chain seq x y z
N MET A 1 26.97 28.07 25.99
CA MET A 1 26.89 29.14 24.96
C MET A 1 27.94 28.98 23.87
N ASP A 2 29.17 28.55 24.20
CA ASP A 2 30.27 28.32 23.24
C ASP A 2 29.93 27.45 22.02
N LYS A 3 29.05 26.45 22.18
CA LYS A 3 28.65 25.56 21.10
C LYS A 3 27.80 26.25 20.02
N ILE A 4 27.01 27.26 20.42
CA ILE A 4 26.18 28.05 19.50
C ILE A 4 27.04 29.11 18.79
N MET A 5 27.95 29.76 19.52
CA MET A 5 28.95 30.68 18.94
C MET A 5 29.89 29.98 17.94
N LYS A 6 30.27 28.71 18.17
CA LYS A 6 31.02 27.92 17.18
C LYS A 6 30.22 27.54 15.93
N MET A 7 28.89 27.49 16.03
CA MET A 7 28.01 27.09 14.92
C MET A 7 27.55 28.28 14.08
N VAL A 8 27.51 29.49 14.64
CA VAL A 8 27.11 30.73 13.99
C VAL A 8 28.15 31.82 14.32
N PRO A 9 29.25 31.91 13.55
CA PRO A 9 30.34 32.85 13.82
C PRO A 9 29.90 34.32 13.78
N ASP A 10 28.86 34.64 13.01
CA ASP A 10 28.24 35.98 12.93
C ASP A 10 27.75 36.50 14.29
N LEU A 11 27.43 35.61 15.25
CA LEU A 11 27.06 36.00 16.62
C LEU A 11 28.25 36.49 17.45
N ASN A 12 29.46 36.10 17.06
CA ASN A 12 30.69 36.44 17.76
C ASN A 12 31.18 37.85 17.39
N GLU A 13 30.86 38.31 16.18
CA GLU A 13 31.26 39.63 15.66
C GLU A 13 30.33 40.77 16.11
N GLN A 14 29.08 40.46 16.47
CA GLN A 14 28.04 41.50 16.63
C GLN A 14 27.75 41.94 18.08
N GLY A 15 28.37 41.32 19.10
CA GLY A 15 28.16 41.67 20.51
C GLY A 15 26.76 41.31 21.01
N MET A 16 26.69 40.56 22.12
CA MET A 16 25.45 40.03 22.71
C MET A 16 24.71 41.07 23.57
N GLU A 17 24.54 42.30 23.10
CA GLU A 17 23.87 43.36 23.89
C GLU A 17 22.34 43.40 23.68
N ASP A 18 21.83 42.78 22.60
CA ASP A 18 20.40 42.79 22.26
C ASP A 18 19.86 41.37 21.96
N PRO A 19 18.81 40.90 22.67
CA PRO A 19 18.17 39.62 22.38
C PRO A 19 17.72 39.47 20.92
N GLU A 20 17.27 40.54 20.26
CA GLU A 20 16.85 40.46 18.85
C GLU A 20 18.04 40.34 17.87
N SER A 21 19.19 40.92 18.22
CA SER A 21 20.41 40.83 17.39
C SER A 21 21.00 39.41 17.38
N THR A 22 20.73 38.62 18.41
CA THR A 22 21.23 37.22 18.54
C THR A 22 20.25 36.18 18.00
N LEU A 23 18.94 36.43 18.06
CA LEU A 23 17.92 35.51 17.55
C LEU A 23 17.91 35.44 16.02
N ARG A 24 18.16 36.56 15.35
CA ARG A 24 18.09 36.64 13.88
C ARG A 24 19.16 35.80 13.16
N PRO A 25 20.45 35.84 13.53
CA PRO A 25 21.48 34.99 12.92
C PRO A 25 21.27 33.50 13.25
N VAL A 26 20.86 33.19 14.48
CA VAL A 26 20.52 31.80 14.87
C VAL A 26 19.35 31.27 14.05
N ALA A 27 18.28 32.05 13.88
CA ALA A 27 17.15 31.67 13.04
C ALA A 27 17.54 31.55 11.57
N ALA A 28 18.38 32.45 11.07
CA ALA A 28 18.91 32.41 9.69
C ALA A 28 19.76 31.15 9.44
N TYR A 29 20.49 30.67 10.45
CA TYR A 29 21.26 29.43 10.38
C TYR A 29 20.39 28.17 10.53
N LEU A 30 19.46 28.15 11.49
CA LEU A 30 18.65 26.97 11.81
C LEU A 30 17.56 26.70 10.76
N ARG A 31 16.91 27.74 10.22
CA ARG A 31 15.83 27.58 9.21
C ARG A 31 16.24 26.73 8.01
N PRO A 32 17.32 27.04 7.27
CA PRO A 32 17.73 26.23 6.12
C PRO A 32 18.18 24.84 6.55
N LYS A 33 18.82 24.69 7.71
CA LYS A 33 19.32 23.40 8.21
C LYS A 33 18.19 22.44 8.59
N LEU A 34 17.18 22.95 9.29
CA LEU A 34 15.95 22.21 9.56
C LEU A 34 15.22 21.85 8.27
N ASN A 35 15.10 22.81 7.34
CA ASN A 35 14.43 22.57 6.06
C ASN A 35 15.15 21.47 5.26
N ASN A 36 16.49 21.48 5.23
CA ASN A 36 17.29 20.43 4.59
C ASN A 36 17.14 19.08 5.29
N LEU A 37 17.23 19.03 6.63
CA LEU A 37 17.00 17.78 7.38
C LEU A 37 15.61 17.19 7.13
N TRP A 38 14.58 18.03 7.06
CA TRP A 38 13.22 17.61 6.73
C TRP A 38 13.11 17.11 5.28
N LYS A 39 13.74 17.78 4.32
CA LYS A 39 13.80 17.35 2.92
C LYS A 39 14.56 16.03 2.76
N ASP A 40 15.68 15.86 3.45
CA ASP A 40 16.51 14.65 3.38
C ASP A 40 15.82 13.47 4.05
N ARG A 41 15.19 13.69 5.21
CA ARG A 41 14.34 12.68 5.86
C ARG A 41 13.16 12.28 4.96
N ARG A 42 12.51 13.26 4.33
CA ARG A 42 11.41 13.01 3.39
C ARG A 42 11.90 12.21 2.18
N ARG A 43 13.04 12.58 1.59
CA ARG A 43 13.66 11.85 0.47
C ARG A 43 14.01 10.42 0.83
N ALA A 44 14.68 10.20 1.96
CA ALA A 44 15.06 8.85 2.42
C ALA A 44 13.84 7.95 2.62
N LEU A 45 12.78 8.46 3.26
CA LEU A 45 11.53 7.71 3.45
C LEU A 45 10.85 7.38 2.11
N PHE A 46 10.86 8.28 1.13
CA PHE A 46 10.31 7.99 -0.18
C PHE A 46 11.14 6.97 -0.95
N THR A 47 12.47 7.05 -0.93
CA THR A 47 13.34 6.08 -1.61
C THR A 47 13.16 4.67 -1.04
N GLU A 48 13.18 4.53 0.30
CA GLU A 48 12.97 3.23 0.95
C GLU A 48 11.56 2.68 0.66
N ASN A 49 10.52 3.53 0.70
CA ASN A 49 9.16 3.11 0.40
C ASN A 49 8.98 2.74 -1.07
N ILE A 50 9.65 3.41 -2.01
CA ILE A 50 9.62 3.07 -3.44
C ILE A 50 10.22 1.67 -3.65
N GLU A 51 11.35 1.37 -3.03
CA GLU A 51 11.97 0.03 -3.12
C GLU A 51 11.05 -1.05 -2.52
N LYS A 52 10.39 -0.75 -1.39
CA LYS A 52 9.40 -1.66 -0.79
C LYS A 52 8.19 -1.87 -1.70
N ILE A 53 7.67 -0.81 -2.32
CA ILE A 53 6.56 -0.90 -3.27
C ILE A 53 6.97 -1.74 -4.48
N SER A 54 8.17 -1.56 -5.02
CA SER A 54 8.66 -2.36 -6.15
C SER A 54 8.71 -3.84 -5.80
N ARG A 55 9.35 -4.20 -4.67
CA ARG A 55 9.43 -5.61 -4.21
C ARG A 55 8.05 -6.23 -3.99
N MET A 56 7.12 -5.45 -3.42
CA MET A 56 5.74 -5.90 -3.20
C MET A 56 4.99 -6.11 -4.52
N LEU A 57 5.17 -5.23 -5.51
CA LEU A 57 4.54 -5.39 -6.83
C LEU A 57 5.09 -6.62 -7.57
N ASP A 58 6.40 -6.87 -7.50
CA ASP A 58 7.01 -8.06 -8.10
C ASP A 58 6.46 -9.36 -7.46
N ALA A 59 6.31 -9.36 -6.13
CA ALA A 59 5.72 -10.48 -5.40
C ALA A 59 4.23 -10.67 -5.72
N LEU A 60 3.47 -9.58 -5.81
CA LEU A 60 2.06 -9.60 -6.18
C LEU A 60 1.87 -10.16 -7.59
N GLN A 61 2.70 -9.73 -8.55
CA GLN A 61 2.67 -10.24 -9.92
C GLN A 61 2.84 -11.75 -9.95
N LYS A 62 3.86 -12.27 -9.25
CA LYS A 62 4.09 -13.73 -9.16
C LYS A 62 2.88 -14.47 -8.59
N LYS A 63 2.26 -13.97 -7.51
CA LYS A 63 1.07 -14.58 -6.91
C LYS A 63 -0.13 -14.55 -7.85
N LEU A 64 -0.30 -13.47 -8.61
CA LEU A 64 -1.38 -13.33 -9.56
C LEU A 64 -1.19 -14.28 -10.76
N ASP A 65 0.03 -14.42 -11.27
CA ASP A 65 0.37 -15.37 -12.33
C ASP A 65 0.06 -16.82 -11.90
N GLU A 66 0.43 -17.19 -10.67
CA GLU A 66 0.11 -18.50 -10.08
C GLU A 66 -1.40 -18.72 -9.96
N ALA A 67 -2.14 -17.73 -9.44
CA ALA A 67 -3.58 -17.85 -9.27
C ALA A 67 -4.35 -17.83 -10.60
N PHE A 68 -3.85 -17.11 -11.60
CA PHE A 68 -4.39 -17.10 -12.95
C PHE A 68 -4.30 -18.49 -13.59
N LEU A 69 -3.16 -19.17 -13.45
CA LEU A 69 -2.98 -20.54 -13.92
C LEU A 69 -4.00 -21.50 -13.27
N VAL A 70 -4.30 -21.31 -11.98
CA VAL A 70 -5.33 -22.11 -11.28
C VAL A 70 -6.72 -21.86 -11.85
N ILE A 71 -7.08 -20.61 -12.14
CA ILE A 71 -8.37 -20.29 -12.77
C ILE A 71 -8.48 -20.91 -14.15
N GLN A 72 -7.44 -20.81 -14.98
CA GLN A 72 -7.41 -21.44 -16.30
C GLN A 72 -7.56 -22.96 -16.23
N LEU A 73 -6.95 -23.60 -15.23
CA LEU A 73 -7.12 -25.03 -15.01
C LEU A 73 -8.58 -25.38 -14.69
N TYR A 74 -9.25 -24.59 -13.86
CA TYR A 74 -10.66 -24.81 -13.52
C TYR A 74 -11.61 -24.47 -14.67
N GLU A 75 -11.30 -23.47 -15.48
CA GLU A 75 -12.01 -23.19 -16.73
C GLU A 75 -11.90 -24.38 -17.70
N LYS A 76 -10.69 -24.96 -17.87
CA LYS A 76 -10.51 -26.16 -18.68
C LYS A 76 -11.20 -27.39 -18.10
N ALA A 77 -11.29 -27.51 -16.78
CA ALA A 77 -12.08 -28.56 -16.14
C ALA A 77 -13.59 -28.37 -16.42
N LEU A 78 -14.10 -27.14 -16.40
CA LEU A 78 -15.50 -26.85 -16.77
C LEU A 78 -15.80 -27.22 -18.23
N ASP A 79 -14.87 -26.98 -19.15
CA ASP A 79 -15.00 -27.39 -20.56
C ASP A 79 -15.11 -28.93 -20.69
N LEU A 80 -14.49 -29.69 -19.78
CA LEU A 80 -14.41 -31.15 -19.84
C LEU A 80 -15.50 -31.89 -19.07
N PHE A 81 -16.00 -31.31 -17.97
CA PHE A 81 -16.93 -31.97 -17.05
C PHE A 81 -18.38 -31.47 -17.15
N GLU A 82 -18.68 -30.59 -18.12
CA GLU A 82 -19.91 -29.79 -18.17
C GLU A 82 -20.14 -29.02 -16.84
N TYR A 83 -21.15 -28.16 -16.77
CA TYR A 83 -21.33 -27.21 -15.64
C TYR A 83 -21.82 -27.93 -14.37
N ASP A 84 -20.97 -28.77 -13.79
CA ASP A 84 -21.26 -29.53 -12.60
C ASP A 84 -21.17 -28.58 -11.37
N PRO A 85 -22.05 -28.70 -10.36
CA PRO A 85 -22.02 -27.84 -9.16
C PRO A 85 -20.65 -27.69 -8.46
N PRO A 86 -19.76 -28.71 -8.38
CA PRO A 86 -18.48 -28.56 -7.69
C PRO A 86 -17.45 -27.68 -8.42
N THR A 87 -17.47 -27.60 -9.76
CA THR A 87 -16.48 -26.82 -10.54
C THR A 87 -16.75 -25.32 -10.46
N SER A 88 -18.02 -24.90 -10.36
CA SER A 88 -18.39 -23.51 -10.07
C SER A 88 -17.89 -23.03 -8.70
N HIS A 89 -17.96 -23.91 -7.68
CA HIS A 89 -17.46 -23.60 -6.33
C HIS A 89 -15.94 -23.45 -6.29
N LEU A 90 -15.21 -24.29 -7.02
CA LEU A 90 -13.74 -24.20 -7.16
C LEU A 90 -13.31 -22.86 -7.73
N LEU A 91 -14.01 -22.40 -8.78
CA LEU A 91 -13.73 -21.13 -9.43
C LEU A 91 -14.06 -19.93 -8.54
N ARG A 92 -15.15 -20.00 -7.76
CA ARG A 92 -15.46 -19.00 -6.72
C ARG A 92 -14.40 -18.98 -5.62
N THR A 93 -13.87 -20.14 -5.23
CA THR A 93 -12.83 -20.26 -4.21
C THR A 93 -11.50 -19.67 -4.70
N ALA A 94 -11.12 -19.94 -5.95
CA ALA A 94 -9.93 -19.35 -6.58
C ALA A 94 -10.06 -17.82 -6.71
N ALA A 95 -11.22 -17.35 -7.18
CA ALA A 95 -11.52 -15.92 -7.26
C ALA A 95 -11.44 -15.23 -5.89
N ALA A 96 -11.95 -15.87 -4.83
CA ALA A 96 -11.85 -15.35 -3.48
C ALA A 96 -10.39 -15.23 -3.00
N ALA A 97 -9.55 -16.23 -3.27
CA ALA A 97 -8.13 -16.17 -2.94
C ALA A 97 -7.39 -15.02 -3.64
N ILE A 98 -7.71 -14.75 -4.92
CA ILE A 98 -7.15 -13.61 -5.65
C ILE A 98 -7.55 -12.29 -5.02
N VAL A 99 -8.83 -12.14 -4.69
CA VAL A 99 -9.34 -10.91 -4.07
C VAL A 99 -8.69 -10.68 -2.70
N ASP A 100 -8.48 -11.75 -1.93
CA ASP A 100 -7.81 -11.69 -0.64
C ASP A 100 -6.36 -11.18 -0.78
N ILE A 101 -5.63 -11.68 -1.78
CA ILE A 101 -4.27 -11.20 -2.12
C ILE A 101 -4.30 -9.71 -2.50
N LEU A 102 -5.20 -9.33 -3.40
CA LEU A 102 -5.31 -7.95 -3.89
C LEU A 102 -5.66 -6.97 -2.77
N LEU A 103 -6.60 -7.31 -1.89
CA LEU A 103 -7.02 -6.45 -0.79
C LEU A 103 -5.88 -6.18 0.19
N VAL A 104 -5.13 -7.23 0.55
CA VAL A 104 -3.98 -7.11 1.46
C VAL A 104 -2.88 -6.25 0.85
N ASP A 105 -2.52 -6.48 -0.42
CA ASP A 105 -1.40 -5.77 -1.04
C ASP A 105 -1.78 -4.33 -1.45
N LEU A 106 -3.05 -4.05 -1.78
CA LEU A 106 -3.55 -2.68 -1.98
C LEU A 106 -3.55 -1.86 -0.68
N ASP A 107 -3.92 -2.46 0.45
CA ASP A 107 -3.84 -1.78 1.75
C ASP A 107 -2.38 -1.47 2.12
N LYS A 108 -1.46 -2.44 1.97
CA LYS A 108 -0.02 -2.22 2.15
C LYS A 108 0.49 -1.11 1.25
N HIS A 109 0.12 -1.11 -0.02
CA HIS A 109 0.49 -0.05 -0.97
C HIS A 109 0.01 1.33 -0.50
N ASN A 110 -1.25 1.44 -0.07
CA ASN A 110 -1.81 2.70 0.44
C ASN A 110 -1.05 3.18 1.69
N ARG A 111 -0.71 2.27 2.60
CA ARG A 111 0.07 2.59 3.82
C ARG A 111 1.50 3.05 3.47
N LEU A 112 2.19 2.36 2.56
CA LEU A 112 3.53 2.74 2.10
C LEU A 112 3.54 4.09 1.38
N LYS A 113 2.53 4.35 0.52
CA LYS A 113 2.36 5.64 -0.15
C LYS A 113 2.16 6.80 0.83
N ASN A 114 1.46 6.55 1.93
CA ASN A 114 1.19 7.55 2.97
C ASN A 114 2.31 7.65 4.03
N GLY A 115 3.42 6.91 3.88
CA GLY A 115 4.54 6.93 4.83
C GLY A 115 4.24 6.26 6.17
N ILE A 116 3.17 5.44 6.22
CA ILE A 116 2.81 4.66 7.40
C ILE A 116 3.73 3.44 7.46
N LYS A 117 4.29 3.17 8.63
CA LYS A 117 5.14 1.99 8.85
C LYS A 117 4.29 0.73 8.62
N VAL A 118 4.60 0.00 7.56
CA VAL A 118 4.08 -1.34 7.31
C VAL A 118 5.06 -2.32 7.94
N GLU A 119 4.59 -3.10 8.90
CA GLU A 119 5.34 -4.24 9.42
C GLU A 119 5.65 -5.15 8.22
N GLU A 120 6.92 -5.53 8.03
CA GLU A 120 7.28 -6.64 7.14
C GLU A 120 6.75 -7.91 7.79
N THR A 121 5.44 -8.12 7.74
CA THR A 121 4.83 -9.40 8.04
C THR A 121 5.30 -10.33 6.93
N GLY A 122 6.46 -10.95 7.17
CA GLY A 122 7.15 -11.80 6.21
C GLY A 122 6.20 -12.84 5.68
N ASP A 123 6.19 -13.00 4.36
CA ASP A 123 5.57 -14.08 3.58
C ASP A 123 4.56 -14.92 4.36
N LEU A 124 3.52 -14.26 4.88
CA LEU A 124 2.37 -14.98 5.37
C LEU A 124 1.75 -15.50 4.11
N GLU A 125 1.94 -16.80 3.88
CA GLU A 125 0.87 -17.70 3.47
C GLU A 125 -0.39 -17.28 4.23
N SER A 126 -1.04 -16.24 3.73
CA SER A 126 -2.18 -15.64 4.37
C SER A 126 -3.29 -16.64 4.15
N ALA A 127 -3.67 -17.32 5.24
CA ALA A 127 -4.92 -18.03 5.30
C ALA A 127 -6.01 -17.16 4.63
N PRO A 128 -6.91 -17.77 3.84
CA PRO A 128 -7.95 -17.02 3.14
C PRO A 128 -8.64 -16.07 4.10
N LEU A 129 -8.83 -14.81 3.67
CA LEU A 129 -9.40 -13.79 4.54
C LEU A 129 -10.81 -14.23 4.93
N THR A 130 -11.13 -14.11 6.21
CA THR A 130 -12.52 -14.26 6.63
C THR A 130 -13.34 -13.08 6.10
N PRO A 131 -14.68 -13.22 6.00
CA PRO A 131 -15.56 -12.09 5.67
C PRO A 131 -15.34 -10.86 6.57
N GLY A 132 -14.95 -11.07 7.83
CA GLY A 132 -14.59 -9.99 8.75
C GLY A 132 -13.28 -9.29 8.37
N ASP A 133 -12.28 -10.05 7.92
CA ASP A 133 -10.97 -9.49 7.54
C ASP A 133 -11.03 -8.71 6.21
N ARG A 134 -11.97 -9.07 5.33
CA ARG A 134 -12.25 -8.32 4.08
C ARG A 134 -12.80 -6.90 4.32
N THR A 135 -13.10 -6.53 5.56
CA THR A 135 -13.39 -5.14 5.93
C THR A 135 -12.21 -4.20 5.67
N ILE A 136 -11.00 -4.73 5.47
CA ILE A 136 -9.85 -4.00 4.94
C ILE A 136 -10.16 -3.26 3.63
N ALA A 137 -11.11 -3.72 2.82
CA ALA A 137 -11.59 -2.98 1.65
C ALA A 137 -12.03 -1.54 1.99
N LYS A 138 -12.51 -1.29 3.22
CA LYS A 138 -12.94 0.03 3.70
C LYS A 138 -11.80 1.02 3.94
N THR A 139 -10.55 0.55 3.98
CA THR A 139 -9.36 1.43 4.12
C THR A 139 -8.93 2.05 2.79
N LEU A 140 -9.49 1.57 1.67
CA LEU A 140 -9.17 2.04 0.34
C LEU A 140 -9.82 3.40 0.06
N PRO A 141 -9.15 4.28 -0.71
CA PRO A 141 -9.69 5.60 -1.04
C PRO A 141 -10.55 5.59 -2.31
N GLY A 142 -11.61 6.42 -2.32
CA GLY A 142 -12.29 6.84 -3.55
C GLY A 142 -12.93 5.70 -4.37
N SER A 143 -12.63 5.66 -5.67
CA SER A 143 -13.16 4.67 -6.61
C SER A 143 -12.66 3.24 -6.35
N LEU A 144 -11.53 3.07 -5.68
CA LEU A 144 -11.02 1.75 -5.29
C LEU A 144 -11.88 1.12 -4.20
N LEU A 145 -12.40 1.93 -3.26
CA LEU A 145 -13.32 1.48 -2.22
C LEU A 145 -14.59 0.86 -2.81
N THR A 146 -15.23 1.58 -3.73
CA THR A 146 -16.49 1.14 -4.33
C THR A 146 -16.30 -0.15 -5.15
N LYS A 147 -15.21 -0.26 -5.92
CA LYS A 147 -14.85 -1.48 -6.65
C LYS A 147 -14.57 -2.65 -5.69
N ALA A 148 -13.77 -2.44 -4.66
CA ALA A 148 -13.43 -3.48 -3.68
C ALA A 148 -14.65 -4.01 -2.93
N LEU A 149 -15.56 -3.13 -2.49
CA LEU A 149 -16.81 -3.53 -1.84
C LEU A 149 -17.70 -4.36 -2.78
N THR A 150 -17.84 -3.95 -4.04
CA THR A 150 -18.64 -4.67 -5.04
C THR A 150 -18.10 -6.09 -5.25
N VAL A 151 -16.78 -6.24 -5.33
CA VAL A 151 -16.12 -7.55 -5.51
C VAL A 151 -16.32 -8.44 -4.28
N VAL A 152 -16.15 -7.89 -3.07
CA VAL A 152 -16.39 -8.63 -1.82
C VAL A 152 -17.85 -9.09 -1.71
N GLU A 153 -18.80 -8.21 -2.01
CA GLU A 153 -20.23 -8.54 -1.96
C GLU A 153 -20.63 -9.61 -2.99
N THR A 154 -20.05 -9.56 -4.18
CA THR A 154 -20.25 -10.57 -5.23
C THR A 154 -19.72 -11.94 -4.80
N LEU A 155 -18.51 -11.98 -4.21
CA LEU A 155 -17.93 -13.21 -3.70
C LEU A 155 -18.74 -13.82 -2.56
N GLU A 156 -19.26 -12.99 -1.66
CA GLU A 156 -20.14 -13.41 -0.55
C GLU A 156 -21.54 -13.81 -0.99
N GLY A 157 -21.88 -13.66 -2.27
CA GLY A 157 -23.18 -14.03 -2.83
C GLY A 157 -24.31 -13.05 -2.48
N LYS A 158 -23.97 -11.85 -2.03
CA LYS A 158 -24.92 -10.76 -1.75
C LYS A 158 -25.37 -10.05 -3.03
N VAL A 159 -24.60 -10.19 -4.11
CA VAL A 159 -24.89 -9.64 -5.44
C VAL A 159 -24.80 -10.76 -6.48
N THR A 160 -25.80 -10.86 -7.35
CA THR A 160 -25.93 -11.88 -8.41
C THR A 160 -25.19 -11.48 -9.69
N VAL A 161 -23.88 -11.24 -9.61
CA VAL A 161 -23.02 -11.05 -10.78
C VAL A 161 -21.97 -12.15 -10.79
N HIS A 162 -21.53 -12.59 -11.97
CA HIS A 162 -20.53 -13.64 -12.10
C HIS A 162 -19.20 -13.13 -11.50
N PRO A 163 -18.58 -13.82 -10.51
CA PRO A 163 -17.41 -13.31 -9.80
C PRO A 163 -16.22 -13.03 -10.73
N ILE A 164 -16.06 -13.85 -11.77
CA ILE A 164 -15.06 -13.66 -12.83
C ILE A 164 -15.28 -12.32 -13.57
N VAL A 165 -16.53 -12.01 -13.94
CA VAL A 165 -16.87 -10.79 -14.68
C VAL A 165 -16.62 -9.54 -13.83
N THR A 166 -16.75 -9.65 -12.51
CA THR A 166 -16.46 -8.53 -11.59
C THR A 166 -14.95 -8.32 -11.38
N ILE A 167 -14.13 -9.37 -11.46
CA ILE A 167 -12.66 -9.25 -11.44
C ILE A 167 -12.16 -8.54 -12.71
N PHE A 168 -12.75 -8.83 -13.88
CA PHE A 168 -12.44 -8.14 -15.14
C PHE A 168 -12.83 -6.64 -15.17
N LEU A 169 -13.63 -6.15 -14.21
CA LEU A 169 -13.90 -4.70 -14.07
C LEU A 169 -12.69 -3.89 -13.55
N PHE A 170 -11.60 -4.56 -13.18
CA PHE A 170 -10.31 -3.91 -12.93
C PHE A 170 -9.48 -3.67 -14.21
N GLU A 171 -9.80 -4.31 -15.34
CA GLU A 171 -9.01 -4.19 -16.59
C GLU A 171 -9.41 -3.03 -17.52
N HIS A 172 -10.61 -2.47 -17.37
CA HIS A 172 -11.06 -1.36 -18.23
C HIS A 172 -11.10 -0.02 -17.49
N GLU A 173 -10.01 0.73 -17.64
CA GLU A 173 -10.00 2.18 -17.89
C GLU A 173 -9.06 2.48 -19.07
#